data_AF-A0A6J7E1S2-F1
#
_entry.id   AF-A0A6J7E1S2-F1
#
_cell.length_a   1.000
_cell.length_b   1.000
_cell.length_c   1.000
_cell.angle_alpha   90.00
_cell.angle_beta   90.00
_cell.angle_gamma   90.00
#
_symmetry.space_group_name_H-M   'P 1'
#
loop_
_entity.id
_entity.type
_entity.pdbx_description
1 polymer ?
#
loop_
_entity_poly.entity_id
_entity_poly.type
_entity_poly.pdbx_seq_one_letter_code
_entity_poly.pdbx_strand_id
1 'polypeptide(L)'
;MTNIEKNEGRQSGPVDCDAAVHELYHFLDGELTQERRDQIARHLDQCAPCGSAVHFESELRKVLADQCQEQVPDALKERIALAIGEADRHGA
;
A
#
# COMPACT_ATOMS: atom_id res chain seq x y z
N MET A 1 -10.15 34.12 -12.96
CA MET A 1 -10.57 32.96 -13.76
C MET A 1 -9.32 32.17 -14.13
N THR A 2 -8.76 31.42 -13.17
CA THR A 2 -7.67 30.49 -13.46
C THR A 2 -8.31 29.21 -13.94
N ASN A 3 -8.29 29.03 -15.26
CA ASN A 3 -8.67 27.78 -15.90
C ASN A 3 -7.69 26.70 -15.42
N ILE A 4 -8.14 25.87 -14.48
CA ILE A 4 -7.45 24.64 -14.12
C ILE A 4 -7.74 23.68 -15.27
N GLU A 5 -6.75 23.54 -16.13
CA GLU A 5 -6.73 22.61 -17.26
C GLU A 5 -7.01 21.21 -16.73
N LYS A 6 -8.15 20.66 -17.16
CA LYS A 6 -8.62 19.33 -16.78
C LYS A 6 -7.70 18.28 -17.40
N ASN A 7 -6.84 17.70 -16.57
CA ASN A 7 -6.37 16.30 -16.59
C ASN A 7 -6.54 15.56 -17.94
N GLU A 8 -5.64 15.80 -18.89
CA GLU A 8 -5.59 15.12 -20.20
C GLU A 8 -4.88 13.76 -20.11
N GLY A 9 -5.33 12.89 -19.20
CA GLY A 9 -4.71 11.58 -18.95
C GLY A 9 -5.70 10.45 -18.66
N ARG A 10 -6.97 10.59 -19.07
CA ARG A 10 -8.04 9.64 -18.72
C ARG A 10 -7.91 8.34 -19.52
N GLN A 11 -7.11 7.39 -19.04
CA GLN A 11 -7.04 6.05 -19.62
C GLN A 11 -8.37 5.31 -19.39
N SER A 12 -8.98 4.83 -20.47
CA SER A 12 -10.28 4.13 -20.49
C SER A 12 -10.09 2.61 -20.30
N GLY A 13 -9.47 2.22 -19.18
CA GLY A 13 -9.35 0.82 -18.76
C GLY A 13 -10.37 0.45 -17.67
N PRO A 14 -10.39 -0.81 -17.21
CA PRO A 14 -11.23 -1.24 -16.07
C PRO A 14 -10.92 -0.47 -14.77
N VAL A 15 -9.72 0.12 -14.70
CA VAL A 15 -9.26 0.99 -13.62
C VAL A 15 -8.80 2.29 -14.27
N ASP A 16 -9.42 3.40 -13.87
CA ASP A 16 -8.98 4.74 -14.23
C ASP A 16 -7.96 5.28 -13.21
N CYS A 17 -7.34 6.41 -13.54
CA CYS A 17 -6.29 7.00 -12.70
C CYS A 17 -6.82 7.36 -11.30
N ASP A 18 -8.07 7.81 -11.20
CA ASP A 18 -8.68 8.22 -9.93
C ASP A 18 -8.87 6.99 -9.02
N ALA A 19 -9.36 5.88 -9.56
CA ALA A 19 -9.47 4.62 -8.84
C ALA A 19 -8.10 4.05 -8.43
N ALA A 20 -7.11 4.10 -9.32
CA ALA A 20 -5.75 3.64 -9.03
C ALA A 20 -5.11 4.44 -7.89
N VAL A 21 -5.28 5.76 -7.87
CA VAL A 21 -4.78 6.64 -6.80
C VAL A 21 -5.53 6.38 -5.48
N HIS A 22 -6.85 6.21 -5.53
CA HIS A 22 -7.65 5.93 -4.33
C HIS A 22 -7.26 4.60 -3.65
N GLU A 23 -6.88 3.61 -4.43
CA GLU A 23 -6.50 2.27 -3.93
C GLU A 23 -4.99 2.08 -3.77
N LEU A 24 -4.19 3.12 -3.99
CA LEU A 24 -2.72 3.05 -3.98
C LEU A 24 -2.17 2.49 -2.66
N TYR A 25 -2.69 2.97 -1.52
CA TYR A 25 -2.24 2.51 -0.21
C TYR A 25 -2.62 1.05 0.05
N HIS A 26 -3.87 0.67 -0.23
CA HIS A 26 -4.30 -0.73 -0.14
C HIS A 26 -3.49 -1.67 -1.04
N PHE A 27 -3.10 -1.20 -2.23
CA PHE A 27 -2.21 -1.94 -3.13
C PHE A 27 -0.82 -2.16 -2.49
N LEU A 28 -0.23 -1.10 -1.91
CA LEU A 28 1.08 -1.16 -1.26
C LEU A 28 1.09 -1.96 0.04
N ASP A 29 0.00 -1.89 0.82
CA ASP A 29 -0.18 -2.64 2.07
C ASP A 29 -0.61 -4.10 1.81
N GLY A 30 -1.00 -4.39 0.56
CA GLY A 30 -1.37 -5.72 0.12
C GLY A 30 -2.77 -6.17 0.52
N GLU A 31 -3.63 -5.22 0.87
CA GLU A 31 -5.00 -5.42 1.37
C GLU A 31 -6.04 -5.63 0.27
N LEU A 32 -5.61 -5.72 -0.98
CA LEU A 32 -6.48 -5.96 -2.13
C LEU A 32 -6.64 -7.45 -2.40
N THR A 33 -7.81 -7.81 -2.94
CA THR A 33 -8.00 -9.14 -3.55
C THR A 33 -7.01 -9.34 -4.71
N GLN A 34 -6.67 -10.59 -5.00
CA GLN A 34 -5.73 -10.90 -6.09
C GLN A 34 -6.19 -10.29 -7.42
N GLU A 35 -7.47 -10.46 -7.76
CA GLU A 35 -8.05 -9.88 -8.98
C GLU A 35 -7.89 -8.35 -9.01
N ARG A 36 -8.18 -7.67 -7.90
CA ARG A 36 -8.10 -6.21 -7.85
C ARG A 36 -6.65 -5.72 -7.92
N ARG A 37 -5.74 -6.41 -7.25
CA ARG A 37 -4.30 -6.16 -7.34
C ARG A 37 -3.80 -6.25 -8.79
N ASP A 38 -4.21 -7.27 -9.54
CA ASP A 38 -3.79 -7.47 -10.93
C ASP A 38 -4.33 -6.37 -11.87
N GLN A 39 -5.54 -5.87 -11.60
CA GLN A 39 -6.12 -4.76 -12.35
C GLN A 39 -5.35 -3.45 -12.11
N ILE A 40 -5.04 -3.13 -10.85
CA ILE A 40 -4.28 -1.93 -10.50
C ILE A 40 -2.84 -2.04 -11.01
N ALA A 41 -2.15 -3.15 -10.77
CA ALA A 41 -0.76 -3.35 -11.21
C ALA A 41 -0.60 -3.05 -12.71
N ARG A 42 -1.51 -3.59 -13.52
CA ARG A 42 -1.55 -3.33 -14.97
C ARG A 42 -1.75 -1.86 -15.31
N HIS A 43 -2.60 -1.14 -14.57
CA HIS A 43 -2.76 0.30 -14.77
C HIS A 43 -1.46 1.05 -14.42
N LEU A 44 -0.84 0.72 -13.29
CA LEU A 44 0.42 1.35 -12.85
C LEU A 44 1.56 1.13 -13.86
N ASP A 45 1.61 -0.05 -14.50
CA ASP A 45 2.59 -0.37 -15.54
C ASP A 45 2.35 0.41 -16.85
N GLN A 46 1.10 0.73 -17.17
CA GLN A 46 0.70 1.38 -18.43
C GLN A 46 0.51 2.89 -18.32
N CYS A 47 0.43 3.40 -17.10
CA CYS A 47 0.19 4.81 -16.81
C CYS A 47 1.40 5.42 -16.10
N ALA A 48 2.30 6.04 -16.88
CA ALA A 48 3.50 6.69 -16.36
C ALA A 48 3.29 7.60 -15.13
N PRO A 49 2.27 8.48 -15.07
CA PRO A 49 2.06 9.30 -13.86
C PRO A 49 1.67 8.46 -12.65
N CYS A 50 0.80 7.45 -12.80
CA CYS A 50 0.41 6.58 -11.69
C CYS A 50 1.56 5.65 -11.25
N GLY A 51 2.32 5.09 -12.19
CA GLY A 51 3.52 4.30 -11.90
C GLY A 51 4.59 5.11 -11.15
N SER A 52 4.79 6.38 -11.55
CA SER A 52 5.70 7.28 -10.83
C SER A 52 5.23 7.56 -9.40
N ALA A 53 3.92 7.68 -9.17
CA ALA A 53 3.37 7.90 -7.83
C ALA A 53 3.63 6.70 -6.90
N VAL A 54 3.42 5.47 -7.39
CA VAL A 54 3.69 4.24 -6.64
C VAL A 54 5.16 4.09 -6.33
N HIS A 55 6.03 4.37 -7.30
CA HIS A 55 7.47 4.30 -7.11
C HIS A 55 7.92 5.28 -6.02
N PHE A 56 7.46 6.54 -6.09
CA PHE A 56 7.77 7.54 -5.06
C PHE A 56 7.31 7.09 -3.66
N GLU A 57 6.07 6.64 -3.54
CA GLU A 57 5.52 6.19 -2.26
C GLU A 57 6.27 4.96 -1.72
N SER A 58 6.64 4.03 -2.59
CA SER A 58 7.44 2.86 -2.21
C SER A 58 8.82 3.23 -1.67
N GLU A 59 9.50 4.18 -2.32
CA GLU A 59 10.81 4.68 -1.85
C GLU A 59 10.68 5.46 -0.53
N LEU A 60 9.63 6.29 -0.40
CA LEU A 60 9.36 7.02 0.84
C LEU A 60 9.14 6.04 2.01
N ARG A 61 8.32 5.00 1.82
CA ARG A 61 8.07 3.97 2.85
C ARG A 61 9.35 3.25 3.26
N LYS A 62 10.27 2.96 2.33
CA LYS A 62 11.59 2.39 2.67
C LYS A 62 12.41 3.34 3.54
N VAL A 63 12.48 4.62 3.18
CA VAL A 63 13.19 5.63 3.98
C VAL A 63 12.59 5.73 5.39
N LEU A 64 11.26 5.74 5.51
CA LEU A 64 10.59 5.76 6.81
C LEU A 64 10.88 4.50 7.62
N ALA A 65 10.83 3.32 6.99
CA ALA A 65 11.13 2.06 7.65
C ALA A 65 12.58 1.96 8.12
N ASP A 66 13.52 2.59 7.42
CA ASP A 66 14.95 2.61 7.79
C ASP A 66 15.25 3.64 8.88
N GLN A 67 14.63 4.82 8.82
CA GLN A 67 14.94 5.93 9.74
C GLN A 67 14.11 5.91 11.03
N CYS A 68 12.92 5.31 11.01
CA CYS A 68 11.99 5.28 12.13
C CYS A 68 11.95 3.89 12.80
N GLN A 69 13.13 3.34 13.11
CA GLN A 69 13.26 2.09 13.86
C GLN A 69 13.51 2.38 15.34
N GLU A 70 12.62 1.89 16.19
CA GLU A 70 12.81 1.87 17.63
C GLU A 70 13.02 0.43 18.10
N GLN A 71 13.89 0.23 19.10
CA GLN A 71 14.01 -1.08 19.72
C GLN A 71 12.69 -1.44 20.43
N VAL A 72 12.08 -2.55 19.99
CA VAL A 72 10.90 -3.10 20.66
C VAL A 72 11.28 -3.50 22.10
N PRO A 73 10.61 -2.97 23.13
CA PRO A 73 10.91 -3.31 24.53
C PRO A 73 10.72 -4.80 24.81
N ASP A 74 11.64 -5.40 25.58
CA ASP A 74 11.60 -6.84 25.85
C ASP A 74 10.33 -7.27 26.58
N ALA A 75 9.83 -6.44 27.50
CA ALA A 75 8.57 -6.69 28.19
C ALA A 75 7.37 -6.80 27.22
N LEU A 76 7.38 -6.09 26.08
CA LEU A 76 6.35 -6.23 25.07
C LEU A 76 6.49 -7.56 24.32
N LYS A 77 7.72 -7.96 23.97
CA LYS A 77 7.99 -9.25 23.32
C LYS A 77 7.52 -10.43 24.18
N GLU A 78 7.83 -10.40 25.48
CA GLU A 78 7.41 -11.43 26.44
C GLU A 78 5.89 -11.54 26.52
N ARG A 79 5.18 -10.41 26.63
CA ARG A 79 3.71 -10.37 26.64
C ARG A 79 3.10 -10.94 25.37
N ILE A 80 3.66 -10.62 24.21
CA ILE A 80 3.20 -11.14 22.91
C ILE A 80 3.42 -12.66 22.85
N ALA A 81 4.61 -13.15 23.25
CA ALA A 81 4.92 -14.58 23.24
C ALA A 81 3.97 -15.38 24.14
N LEU A 82 3.65 -14.87 25.33
CA LEU A 82 2.67 -15.48 26.24
C LEU A 82 1.27 -15.54 25.61
N ALA A 83 0.81 -14.43 25.03
CA ALA A 83 -0.51 -14.36 24.39
C ALA A 83 -0.64 -15.32 23.20
N ILE A 84 0.41 -15.44 22.38
CA ILE A 84 0.43 -16.42 21.27
C ILE A 84 0.36 -17.85 21.82
N GLY A 85 1.18 -18.18 22.82
CA GLY A 85 1.14 -19.50 23.43
C GLY A 85 -0.20 -19.83 24.08
N GLU A 86 -0.90 -18.85 24.65
CA GLU A 86 -2.28 -19.00 25.13
C GLU A 86 -3.27 -19.27 23.99
N ALA A 87 -3.21 -18.50 22.91
CA ALA A 87 -4.07 -18.68 21.75
C ALA A 87 -3.91 -20.08 21.13
N ASP A 88 -2.67 -20.56 20.99
CA ASP A 88 -2.38 -21.89 20.46
C ASP A 88 -3.00 -23.02 21.32
N ARG A 89 -3.07 -22.83 22.64
CA ARG A 89 -3.68 -23.81 23.57
C ARG A 89 -5.20 -23.84 23.51
N HIS A 90 -5.86 -22.75 23.10
CA HIS A 90 -7.31 -22.66 22.99
C HIS A 90 -7.84 -23.01 21.59
N GLY A 91 -6.95 -23.25 20.62
CA GLY A 91 -7.28 -23.73 19.28
C GLY A 91 -7.16 -25.24 19.09
N ALA A 92 -6.92 -26.02 20.15
CA ALA A 92 -6.81 -27.48 20.14
C ALA A 92 -8.08 -28.18 20.68
#